data_AF-A0ABD3GLH0-F1
#
_entry.id   AF-A0ABD3GLH0-F1
#
_cell.length_a   1.000
_cell.length_b   1.000
_cell.length_c   1.000
_cell.angle_alpha   90.00
_cell.angle_beta   90.00
_cell.angle_gamma   90.00
#
_symmetry.space_group_name_H-M   'P 1'
#
loop_
_entity.id
_entity.type
_entity.pdbx_description
1 polymer ?
#
loop_
_entity_poly.entity_id
_entity_poly.type
_entity_poly.pdbx_seq_one_letter_code
_entity_poly.pdbx_strand_id
1 'polypeptide(L)'
;MAYALSNIVTRSSICAVELSGPEVYRRHAEETIVRRSQTPRFGLAKKKKQKLGCKLQARNPRSSWDVSCSVNGGQTDTVGSRGLSCGSAPPTCYRSVSERGDLRVAAVAVQDPILSPRPNLDDVRPGTAPFLSIAVLGATGDLATTKIFPALFALYYSGHLPENVAIFGYSRSSLSDEDLRNLISERLTCRVDHAEECGDKTDKFLQRVFFQSGIYSTCEHMQTLDSRMLELEGGGPANRIFYLSVPKECLLEVASCLSRSAKSRTGWTRLIVEKPFGNDAESSATITNGLYKAGFSENQIFRIDHLLGKDLIENLTVLRFSNLVFEPLWCRTYIKNVQFIYSEDWGICPGKGRYFDEQGVIRDLVQSHLLQIIALFAMEPPVSLDGEDIRNEKVKVLRSMRRPTFQDVVLGQYKASVSKDGKSKVPGYLEEHDVRHDSRTPTFVAAILYIDNSRWDGVPFLVKAGKGLIKHTVEIRIQFKQVPGNLYRERFGSNLDAVANELVLRVQPDEAIYLKINNKLPGLGLQLDSSELNLLYRDKYEGENPDSYERLILDVIDGDAHLFLRGDELAQTWEILTPLLEEIENEKVAPELYTYGGRGPIGAYYLGAQHNVKWADD
;
A
#
# COMPACT_ATOMS: atom_id res chain seq x y z
N MET A 1 -33.02 10.17 -35.03
CA MET A 1 -31.78 10.68 -35.65
C MET A 1 -30.64 10.00 -34.88
N ALA A 2 -29.96 9.03 -35.48
CA ALA A 2 -28.87 9.16 -36.47
C ALA A 2 -27.55 9.58 -35.76
N TYR A 3 -26.61 8.66 -35.50
CA TYR A 3 -25.63 8.00 -36.43
C TYR A 3 -24.65 9.01 -37.05
N ALA A 4 -23.33 8.77 -37.17
CA ALA A 4 -22.46 7.59 -36.90
C ALA A 4 -21.08 8.11 -36.39
N LEU A 5 -20.24 7.41 -35.61
CA LEU A 5 -19.46 6.18 -35.90
C LEU A 5 -18.54 6.23 -37.15
N SER A 6 -17.21 6.28 -36.91
CA SER A 6 -16.16 5.82 -37.84
C SER A 6 -14.89 5.46 -37.05
N ASN A 7 -14.57 4.18 -36.87
CA ASN A 7 -13.69 3.38 -37.72
C ASN A 7 -12.19 3.68 -37.56
N ILE A 8 -11.51 2.86 -36.75
CA ILE A 8 -10.07 2.59 -36.87
C ILE A 8 -9.93 1.27 -37.64
N VAL A 9 -9.23 1.30 -38.79
CA VAL A 9 -8.87 0.10 -39.56
C VAL A 9 -7.35 0.05 -39.68
N THR A 10 -6.78 -1.13 -39.46
CA THR A 10 -5.35 -1.39 -39.47
C THR A 10 -4.74 -1.26 -40.87
N ARG A 11 -3.47 -0.84 -40.95
CA ARG A 11 -2.62 -1.02 -42.12
C ARG A 11 -1.39 -1.85 -41.74
N SER A 12 -1.40 -3.11 -42.14
CA SER A 12 -0.22 -3.98 -42.14
C SER A 12 0.64 -3.66 -43.37
N SER A 13 1.94 -3.44 -43.19
CA SER A 13 2.88 -3.23 -44.29
C SER A 13 3.68 -4.50 -44.55
N ILE A 14 3.30 -5.26 -45.58
CA ILE A 14 4.09 -6.36 -46.13
C ILE A 14 4.99 -5.77 -47.24
N CYS A 15 6.30 -6.05 -47.17
CA CYS A 15 7.23 -5.83 -48.28
C CYS A 15 8.07 -7.10 -48.47
N ALA A 16 7.99 -7.69 -49.67
CA ALA A 16 8.84 -8.80 -50.08
C ALA A 16 9.03 -8.76 -51.60
N VAL A 17 10.28 -8.68 -52.06
CA VAL A 17 10.68 -8.87 -53.46
C VAL A 17 12.04 -9.57 -53.49
N GLU A 18 12.05 -10.75 -54.10
CA GLU A 18 13.08 -11.44 -54.91
C GLU A 18 14.56 -11.02 -54.76
N LEU A 19 15.50 -11.90 -54.35
CA LEU A 19 15.98 -13.18 -54.95
C LEU A 19 17.10 -13.03 -56.00
N SER A 20 18.33 -13.31 -55.58
CA SER A 20 19.40 -13.87 -56.43
C SER A 20 20.37 -14.70 -55.59
N GLY A 21 21.08 -15.63 -56.25
CA GLY A 21 21.73 -16.79 -55.64
C GLY A 21 23.26 -16.68 -55.40
N PRO A 22 23.98 -17.81 -55.26
CA PRO A 22 24.87 -17.98 -54.11
C PRO A 22 26.34 -18.30 -54.43
N GLU A 23 27.22 -18.10 -53.45
CA GLU A 23 28.57 -18.67 -53.44
C GLU A 23 28.93 -19.36 -52.13
N VAL A 24 29.94 -20.23 -52.19
CA VAL A 24 30.27 -21.26 -51.20
C VAL A 24 31.72 -21.13 -50.76
N TYR A 25 32.00 -21.18 -49.45
CA TYR A 25 33.27 -21.74 -48.95
C TYR A 25 33.10 -22.46 -47.59
N ARG A 26 34.14 -23.19 -47.18
CA ARG A 26 34.08 -24.35 -46.26
C ARG A 26 35.35 -24.42 -45.39
N ARG A 27 35.27 -25.05 -44.21
CA ARG A 27 36.38 -25.39 -43.27
C ARG A 27 36.97 -24.19 -42.48
N HIS A 28 37.70 -24.30 -41.37
CA HIS A 28 38.02 -25.37 -40.38
C HIS A 28 37.75 -24.75 -38.96
N ALA A 29 37.26 -25.43 -37.92
CA ALA A 29 37.86 -26.50 -37.07
C ALA A 29 39.08 -26.05 -36.22
N GLU A 30 38.96 -26.20 -34.88
CA GLU A 30 40.05 -26.26 -33.85
C GLU A 30 40.99 -25.02 -33.71
N GLU A 31 41.69 -24.68 -32.61
CA GLU A 31 41.97 -25.24 -31.25
C GLU A 31 42.20 -24.00 -30.30
N THR A 32 41.70 -23.88 -29.05
CA THR A 32 42.17 -24.45 -27.75
C THR A 32 43.21 -23.62 -26.95
N ILE A 33 42.90 -23.38 -25.65
CA ILE A 33 43.79 -23.04 -24.48
C ILE A 33 44.33 -21.59 -24.22
N VAL A 34 43.75 -20.97 -23.16
CA VAL A 34 44.40 -20.31 -21.98
C VAL A 34 45.47 -19.21 -22.16
N ARG A 35 45.22 -17.96 -21.68
CA ARG A 35 45.66 -17.41 -20.35
C ARG A 35 45.30 -15.92 -20.07
N ARG A 36 44.88 -15.65 -18.83
CA ARG A 36 45.02 -14.43 -17.98
C ARG A 36 45.13 -13.00 -18.59
N SER A 37 44.29 -12.13 -18.04
CA SER A 37 44.52 -10.72 -17.62
C SER A 37 45.00 -9.67 -18.63
N GLN A 38 44.13 -8.66 -18.88
CA GLN A 38 44.35 -7.27 -18.43
C GLN A 38 43.05 -6.45 -18.55
N THR A 39 42.90 -5.43 -17.70
CA THR A 39 41.80 -4.44 -17.76
C THR A 39 42.27 -3.14 -18.39
N PRO A 40 41.43 -2.48 -19.21
CA PRO A 40 41.48 -1.03 -19.38
C PRO A 40 40.23 -0.33 -18.83
N ARG A 41 40.43 0.81 -18.15
CA ARG A 41 39.35 1.75 -17.82
C ARG A 41 38.94 2.50 -19.09
N PHE A 42 37.66 2.86 -19.23
CA PHE A 42 37.22 3.91 -20.14
C PHE A 42 36.35 4.96 -19.41
N GLY A 43 36.48 6.22 -19.82
CA GLY A 43 35.93 7.39 -19.11
C GLY A 43 34.62 7.92 -19.67
N LEU A 44 34.08 8.95 -19.02
CA LEU A 44 32.79 9.57 -19.36
C LEU A 44 32.84 10.35 -20.69
N ALA A 45 31.70 10.36 -21.39
CA ALA A 45 31.41 11.31 -22.46
C ALA A 45 30.00 11.90 -22.32
N LYS A 46 29.90 13.21 -22.03
CA LYS A 46 28.62 13.94 -22.01
C LYS A 46 28.17 14.26 -23.44
N LYS A 47 26.87 14.14 -23.75
CA LYS A 47 26.27 14.63 -25.02
C LYS A 47 25.24 15.74 -24.75
N LYS A 48 25.43 16.90 -25.38
CA LYS A 48 24.38 17.91 -25.56
C LYS A 48 23.48 17.52 -26.75
N LYS A 49 22.24 18.01 -26.76
CA LYS A 49 21.41 18.14 -27.98
C LYS A 49 20.90 19.59 -28.09
N GLN A 50 20.81 20.12 -29.31
CA GLN A 50 20.26 21.45 -29.59
C GLN A 50 18.79 21.33 -30.02
N LYS A 51 18.01 22.40 -29.80
CA LYS A 51 16.67 22.57 -30.40
C LYS A 51 16.81 23.10 -31.84
N LEU A 52 15.88 22.70 -32.70
CA LEU A 52 15.57 23.31 -34.00
C LEU A 52 14.04 23.27 -34.18
N GLY A 53 13.48 24.23 -34.91
CA GLY A 53 12.05 24.30 -35.20
C GLY A 53 11.73 25.36 -36.25
N CYS A 54 10.54 25.28 -36.85
CA CYS A 54 10.01 26.26 -37.81
C CYS A 54 8.48 26.28 -37.79
N LYS A 55 7.88 27.31 -38.41
CA LYS A 55 6.44 27.64 -38.32
C LYS A 55 5.68 27.37 -39.62
N LEU A 56 4.41 26.97 -39.44
CA LEU A 56 3.19 27.36 -40.17
C LEU A 56 3.32 28.07 -41.52
N GLN A 57 2.58 27.59 -42.52
CA GLN A 57 1.43 28.33 -43.08
C GLN A 57 0.49 27.40 -43.88
N ALA A 58 -0.71 27.87 -44.23
CA ALA A 58 -1.80 27.07 -44.82
C ALA A 58 -2.56 27.82 -45.93
N ARG A 59 -3.22 27.08 -46.84
CA ARG A 59 -4.33 27.58 -47.69
C ARG A 59 -5.20 26.43 -48.24
N ASN A 60 -6.42 26.80 -48.62
CA ASN A 60 -7.58 26.00 -49.09
C ASN A 60 -7.94 26.50 -50.53
N PRO A 61 -9.05 26.14 -51.24
CA PRO A 61 -10.06 25.07 -51.08
C PRO A 61 -10.59 24.41 -52.41
N ARG A 62 -11.68 23.60 -52.31
CA ARG A 62 -12.85 23.41 -53.24
C ARG A 62 -13.01 22.13 -54.10
N SER A 63 -14.30 21.83 -54.33
CA SER A 63 -14.95 20.88 -55.29
C SER A 63 -14.87 19.36 -55.01
N SER A 64 -15.80 18.51 -55.50
CA SER A 64 -17.28 18.43 -55.29
C SER A 64 -17.88 17.22 -56.07
N TRP A 65 -19.11 16.79 -55.72
CA TRP A 65 -20.04 15.86 -56.43
C TRP A 65 -20.01 14.34 -56.12
N ASP A 66 -21.15 13.89 -55.57
CA ASP A 66 -22.06 12.79 -55.96
C ASP A 66 -21.71 11.29 -55.99
N VAL A 67 -22.27 10.59 -54.99
CA VAL A 67 -23.33 9.53 -55.10
C VAL A 67 -23.24 8.45 -56.19
N SER A 68 -23.16 7.18 -55.76
CA SER A 68 -24.16 6.13 -56.11
C SER A 68 -23.91 4.83 -55.35
N CYS A 69 -24.92 3.94 -55.29
CA CYS A 69 -24.86 2.63 -54.65
C CYS A 69 -25.33 1.51 -55.61
N SER A 70 -24.88 0.27 -55.38
CA SER A 70 -25.54 -0.93 -55.89
C SER A 70 -25.33 -2.11 -54.94
N VAL A 71 -26.20 -3.12 -55.03
CA VAL A 71 -26.27 -4.29 -54.14
C VAL A 71 -26.48 -5.55 -55.00
N ASN A 72 -25.96 -6.70 -54.57
CA ASN A 72 -26.38 -8.02 -55.03
C ASN A 72 -26.15 -9.08 -53.94
N GLY A 73 -26.86 -10.21 -54.02
CA GLY A 73 -26.79 -11.32 -53.04
C GLY A 73 -26.98 -12.70 -53.69
N GLY A 74 -27.07 -13.76 -52.87
CA GLY A 74 -27.22 -15.17 -53.30
C GLY A 74 -27.73 -16.08 -52.16
N GLN A 75 -28.17 -17.31 -52.49
CA GLN A 75 -29.00 -18.18 -51.61
C GLN A 75 -28.78 -19.69 -51.90
N THR A 76 -29.61 -20.59 -51.32
CA THR A 76 -29.74 -22.09 -51.49
C THR A 76 -28.76 -22.98 -50.68
N ASP A 77 -29.07 -24.21 -50.19
CA ASP A 77 -30.36 -24.97 -50.00
C ASP A 77 -30.25 -26.13 -48.95
N THR A 78 -31.26 -27.04 -48.79
CA THR A 78 -31.46 -27.94 -47.60
C THR A 78 -31.95 -29.40 -47.86
N VAL A 79 -31.80 -30.34 -46.86
CA VAL A 79 -32.48 -31.67 -46.59
C VAL A 79 -31.76 -32.40 -45.41
N GLY A 80 -32.20 -33.41 -44.62
CA GLY A 80 -33.46 -34.19 -44.40
C GLY A 80 -33.26 -35.75 -44.41
N SER A 81 -33.88 -36.68 -43.64
CA SER A 81 -34.61 -36.71 -42.34
C SER A 81 -34.94 -38.19 -41.87
N ARG A 82 -35.39 -38.43 -40.60
CA ARG A 82 -36.01 -39.68 -39.97
C ARG A 82 -35.08 -40.81 -39.44
N GLY A 83 -35.44 -41.66 -38.44
CA GLY A 83 -36.59 -41.67 -37.48
C GLY A 83 -36.83 -43.02 -36.72
N LEU A 84 -37.78 -43.04 -35.73
CA LEU A 84 -38.37 -44.19 -34.96
C LEU A 84 -37.51 -44.85 -33.83
N SER A 85 -38.00 -45.47 -32.73
CA SER A 85 -39.28 -45.52 -31.93
C SER A 85 -39.14 -46.58 -30.79
N CYS A 86 -39.92 -46.73 -29.69
CA CYS A 86 -40.78 -45.91 -28.79
C CYS A 86 -41.34 -46.83 -27.64
N GLY A 87 -41.73 -46.37 -26.43
CA GLY A 87 -42.40 -47.24 -25.41
C GLY A 87 -42.73 -46.67 -23.99
N SER A 88 -44.02 -46.37 -23.73
CA SER A 88 -44.82 -46.38 -22.45
C SER A 88 -44.20 -46.15 -21.04
N ALA A 89 -44.79 -45.40 -20.08
CA ALA A 89 -46.08 -44.67 -19.99
C ALA A 89 -46.10 -43.59 -18.85
N PRO A 90 -47.08 -42.65 -18.79
CA PRO A 90 -47.11 -41.44 -17.92
C PRO A 90 -48.37 -41.41 -16.97
N PRO A 91 -48.98 -40.28 -16.49
CA PRO A 91 -48.62 -38.84 -16.50
C PRO A 91 -48.89 -38.02 -15.20
N THR A 92 -48.38 -36.76 -15.12
CA THR A 92 -49.19 -35.55 -14.80
C THR A 92 -48.48 -34.22 -15.14
N CYS A 93 -49.16 -33.39 -15.94
CA CYS A 93 -49.10 -31.93 -16.09
C CYS A 93 -47.87 -31.10 -15.63
N TYR A 94 -47.12 -30.59 -16.62
CA TYR A 94 -46.97 -29.14 -16.79
C TYR A 94 -47.50 -28.76 -18.19
N ARG A 95 -48.16 -27.61 -18.32
CA ARG A 95 -48.74 -27.16 -19.62
C ARG A 95 -47.72 -26.34 -20.41
N SER A 96 -47.50 -26.73 -21.67
CA SER A 96 -47.12 -25.81 -22.73
C SER A 96 -48.32 -25.56 -23.65
N VAL A 97 -48.42 -24.36 -24.21
CA VAL A 97 -49.38 -23.98 -25.25
C VAL A 97 -48.61 -23.22 -26.33
N SER A 98 -48.86 -23.55 -27.58
CA SER A 98 -48.26 -22.89 -28.75
C SER A 98 -49.01 -21.62 -29.13
N GLU A 99 -48.32 -20.57 -29.57
CA GLU A 99 -48.17 -20.30 -31.01
C GLU A 99 -47.24 -19.11 -31.33
N ARG A 100 -46.77 -19.11 -32.57
CA ARG A 100 -46.23 -18.03 -33.43
C ARG A 100 -46.07 -16.62 -32.83
N GLY A 101 -44.85 -16.08 -32.95
CA GLY A 101 -44.59 -14.65 -32.90
C GLY A 101 -43.20 -14.33 -33.47
N ASP A 102 -43.10 -13.35 -34.37
CA ASP A 102 -41.81 -12.95 -34.96
C ASP A 102 -40.90 -12.31 -33.91
N LEU A 103 -39.73 -12.92 -33.68
CA LEU A 103 -38.69 -12.38 -32.80
C LEU A 103 -37.95 -11.22 -33.48
N ARG A 104 -38.64 -10.09 -33.62
CA ARG A 104 -37.98 -8.80 -33.83
C ARG A 104 -37.10 -8.53 -32.62
N VAL A 105 -35.78 -8.52 -32.82
CA VAL A 105 -34.83 -8.06 -31.81
C VAL A 105 -34.99 -6.56 -31.63
N ALA A 106 -35.86 -6.16 -30.69
CA ALA A 106 -35.87 -4.83 -30.15
C ALA A 106 -34.60 -4.66 -29.31
N ALA A 107 -33.76 -3.68 -29.65
CA ALA A 107 -32.64 -3.29 -28.81
C ALA A 107 -33.18 -2.64 -27.52
N VAL A 108 -33.39 -3.46 -26.49
CA VAL A 108 -33.66 -2.96 -25.14
C VAL A 108 -32.39 -2.26 -24.68
N ALA A 109 -32.47 -0.94 -24.47
CA ALA A 109 -31.42 -0.21 -23.80
C ALA A 109 -31.25 -0.81 -22.39
N VAL A 110 -30.07 -1.33 -22.11
CA VAL A 110 -29.73 -1.80 -20.76
C VAL A 110 -29.82 -0.59 -19.84
N GLN A 111 -30.77 -0.60 -18.91
CA GLN A 111 -30.80 0.38 -17.83
C GLN A 111 -29.60 0.11 -16.93
N ASP A 112 -28.85 1.15 -16.59
CA ASP A 112 -27.70 1.04 -15.70
C ASP A 112 -28.12 0.38 -14.37
N PRO A 113 -27.28 -0.52 -13.81
CA PRO A 113 -27.62 -1.22 -12.59
C PRO A 113 -27.86 -0.22 -11.45
N ILE A 114 -29.06 -0.27 -10.87
CA ILE A 114 -29.47 0.64 -9.79
C ILE A 114 -28.53 0.41 -8.59
N LEU A 115 -27.62 1.35 -8.34
CA LEU A 115 -26.89 1.40 -7.08
C LEU A 115 -27.92 1.54 -5.96
N SER A 116 -27.73 0.76 -4.89
CA SER A 116 -28.42 0.98 -3.61
C SER A 116 -28.24 2.45 -3.20
N PRO A 117 -29.31 3.15 -2.79
CA PRO A 117 -29.23 4.57 -2.49
C PRO A 117 -28.20 4.82 -1.39
N ARG A 118 -27.25 5.71 -1.66
CA ARG A 118 -26.38 6.30 -0.63
C ARG A 118 -27.25 6.94 0.45
N PRO A 119 -26.81 7.03 1.72
CA PRO A 119 -27.49 7.87 2.71
C PRO A 119 -27.67 9.27 2.12
N ASN A 120 -28.90 9.78 2.17
CA ASN A 120 -29.35 10.79 1.23
C ASN A 120 -28.72 12.17 1.50
N LEU A 121 -27.72 12.56 0.70
CA LEU A 121 -27.08 13.88 0.75
C LEU A 121 -28.07 15.01 0.38
N ASP A 122 -29.15 14.69 -0.34
CA ASP A 122 -30.11 15.67 -0.87
C ASP A 122 -31.08 16.25 0.18
N ASP A 123 -31.01 15.83 1.46
CA ASP A 123 -31.72 16.51 2.57
C ASP A 123 -30.89 17.70 3.12
N VAL A 124 -29.65 17.89 2.64
CA VAL A 124 -28.88 19.13 2.84
C VAL A 124 -29.41 20.20 1.88
N ARG A 125 -30.27 21.07 2.42
CA ARG A 125 -30.70 22.31 1.74
C ARG A 125 -29.49 23.09 1.19
N PRO A 126 -29.58 23.74 0.02
CA PRO A 126 -28.45 24.45 -0.58
C PRO A 126 -28.00 25.64 0.28
N GLY A 127 -27.01 25.39 1.14
CA GLY A 127 -26.41 26.36 2.04
C GLY A 127 -25.07 25.84 2.53
N THR A 128 -23.99 26.37 1.95
CA THR A 128 -22.57 26.28 2.37
C THR A 128 -22.13 24.95 3.02
N ALA A 129 -21.30 24.19 2.30
CA ALA A 129 -20.59 23.04 2.86
C ALA A 129 -19.92 23.40 4.21
N PRO A 130 -20.03 22.53 5.24
CA PRO A 130 -19.63 22.85 6.60
C PRO A 130 -18.15 23.20 6.68
N PHE A 131 -17.83 24.18 7.52
CA PHE A 131 -16.47 24.67 7.70
C PHE A 131 -15.59 23.55 8.27
N LEU A 132 -14.36 23.39 7.78
CA LEU A 132 -13.43 22.37 8.25
C LEU A 132 -12.24 23.02 8.97
N SER A 133 -12.14 22.80 10.28
CA SER A 133 -11.02 23.28 11.09
C SER A 133 -10.09 22.12 11.46
N ILE A 134 -8.85 22.14 10.96
CA ILE A 134 -7.85 21.10 11.19
C ILE A 134 -6.75 21.63 12.11
N ALA A 135 -6.69 21.18 13.36
CA ALA A 135 -5.69 21.58 14.32
C ALA A 135 -4.57 20.53 14.45
N VAL A 136 -3.34 20.91 14.08
CA VAL A 136 -2.14 20.08 14.19
C VAL A 136 -1.39 20.44 15.47
N LEU A 137 -1.59 19.63 16.52
CA LEU A 137 -0.89 19.81 17.80
C LEU A 137 0.49 19.16 17.69
N GLY A 138 1.54 19.94 18.00
CA GLY A 138 2.92 19.58 17.66
C GLY A 138 3.39 20.14 16.31
N ALA A 139 2.74 21.19 15.79
CA ALA A 139 3.00 21.76 14.46
C ALA A 139 4.48 22.09 14.13
N THR A 140 5.29 22.41 15.13
CA THR A 140 6.73 22.70 14.98
C THR A 140 7.63 21.45 14.99
N GLY A 141 7.04 20.25 14.99
CA GLY A 141 7.74 18.97 14.98
C GLY A 141 8.21 18.50 13.61
N ASP A 142 9.16 17.56 13.63
CA ASP A 142 9.72 16.85 12.47
C ASP A 142 8.61 16.22 11.61
N LEU A 143 7.71 15.43 12.22
CA LEU A 143 6.58 14.78 11.52
C LEU A 143 5.61 15.80 10.91
N ALA A 144 5.24 16.84 11.66
CA ALA A 144 4.31 17.86 11.19
C ALA A 144 4.83 18.62 9.97
N THR A 145 6.08 19.08 10.03
CA THR A 145 6.72 19.87 8.97
C THR A 145 7.15 19.05 7.75
N THR A 146 7.45 17.76 7.90
CA THR A 146 7.89 16.89 6.79
C THR A 146 6.81 15.99 6.18
N LYS A 147 5.70 15.74 6.88
CA LYS A 147 4.58 14.90 6.39
C LYS A 147 3.23 15.59 6.47
N ILE A 148 2.80 16.05 7.65
CA ILE A 148 1.40 16.48 7.85
C ILE A 148 1.05 17.74 7.03
N PHE A 149 1.84 18.80 7.13
CA PHE A 149 1.59 20.03 6.35
C PHE A 149 1.78 19.82 4.83
N PRO A 150 2.82 19.10 4.34
CA PRO A 150 2.90 18.71 2.94
C PRO A 150 1.70 17.89 2.43
N ALA A 151 1.17 16.95 3.24
CA ALA A 151 0.01 16.15 2.87
C ALA A 151 -1.29 16.99 2.81
N LEU A 152 -1.51 17.87 3.80
CA LEU A 152 -2.62 18.84 3.77
C LEU A 152 -2.52 19.78 2.56
N PHE A 153 -1.31 20.19 2.17
CA PHE A 153 -1.09 20.97 0.95
C PHE A 153 -1.39 20.17 -0.33
N ALA A 154 -0.99 18.90 -0.41
CA ALA A 154 -1.28 18.06 -1.57
C ALA A 154 -2.81 17.83 -1.75
N LEU A 155 -3.53 17.57 -0.65
CA LEU A 155 -4.99 17.49 -0.65
C LEU A 155 -5.65 18.82 -1.05
N TYR A 156 -5.14 19.97 -0.59
CA TYR A 156 -5.62 21.28 -1.01
C TYR A 156 -5.36 21.54 -2.50
N TYR A 157 -4.12 21.27 -2.96
CA TYR A 157 -3.67 21.50 -4.33
C TYR A 157 -4.48 20.71 -5.35
N SER A 158 -4.85 19.48 -5.00
CA SER A 158 -5.64 18.55 -5.81
C SER A 158 -7.16 18.74 -5.67
N GLY A 159 -7.64 19.63 -4.78
CA GLY A 159 -9.06 19.95 -4.62
C GLY A 159 -9.84 19.00 -3.71
N HIS A 160 -9.17 18.17 -2.90
CA HIS A 160 -9.80 17.25 -1.95
C HIS A 160 -10.14 17.89 -0.60
N LEU A 161 -9.64 19.09 -0.30
CA LEU A 161 -10.10 19.89 0.85
C LEU A 161 -11.26 20.83 0.45
N PRO A 162 -12.26 21.07 1.31
CA PRO A 162 -13.32 22.04 1.05
C PRO A 162 -12.77 23.48 1.02
N GLU A 163 -13.42 24.37 0.26
CA GLU A 163 -12.99 25.78 0.13
C GLU A 163 -12.93 26.51 1.48
N ASN A 164 -13.89 26.18 2.36
CA ASN A 164 -14.07 26.64 3.73
C ASN A 164 -13.21 25.80 4.70
N VAL A 165 -11.89 25.85 4.55
CA VAL A 165 -10.94 25.15 5.44
C VAL A 165 -9.98 26.13 6.12
N ALA A 166 -9.75 25.93 7.42
CA ALA A 166 -8.68 26.59 8.17
C ALA A 166 -7.82 25.55 8.89
N ILE A 167 -6.51 25.77 8.89
CA ILE A 167 -5.52 24.85 9.45
C ILE A 167 -4.78 25.57 10.58
N PHE A 168 -4.82 25.01 11.79
CA PHE A 168 -4.26 25.60 12.99
C PHE A 168 -3.04 24.80 13.45
N GLY A 169 -1.83 25.33 13.28
CA GLY A 169 -0.67 24.79 13.96
C GLY A 169 -0.69 25.17 15.44
N TYR A 170 -0.61 24.21 16.36
CA TYR A 170 -0.54 24.47 17.80
C TYR A 170 0.76 23.91 18.38
N SER A 171 1.52 24.73 19.11
CA SER A 171 2.70 24.26 19.86
C SER A 171 3.10 25.21 21.00
N ARG A 172 4.07 24.77 21.81
CA ARG A 172 4.65 25.56 22.92
C ARG A 172 5.52 26.74 22.47
N SER A 173 5.84 26.83 21.18
CA SER A 173 6.73 27.87 20.66
C SER A 173 6.00 29.20 20.50
N SER A 174 6.61 30.31 20.88
CA SER A 174 6.09 31.66 20.61
C SER A 174 6.39 32.07 19.16
N LEU A 175 5.59 31.58 18.22
CA LEU A 175 5.62 31.94 16.79
C LEU A 175 4.40 32.79 16.42
N SER A 176 4.51 33.53 15.31
CA SER A 176 3.38 34.13 14.60
C SER A 176 2.82 33.20 13.51
N ASP A 177 1.72 33.59 12.88
CA ASP A 177 1.18 32.90 11.71
C ASP A 177 2.18 32.92 10.55
N GLU A 178 2.82 34.07 10.31
CA GLU A 178 3.89 34.28 9.33
C GLU A 178 5.10 33.36 9.59
N ASP A 179 5.53 33.20 10.84
CA ASP A 179 6.65 32.32 11.18
C ASP A 179 6.33 30.85 10.87
N LEU A 180 5.10 30.39 11.16
CA LEU A 180 4.67 29.03 10.78
C LEU A 180 4.58 28.89 9.25
N ARG A 181 4.00 29.87 8.55
CA ARG A 181 3.89 29.89 7.09
C ARG A 181 5.28 29.78 6.44
N ASN A 182 6.25 30.55 6.92
CA ASN A 182 7.64 30.49 6.48
C ASN A 182 8.27 29.11 6.76
N LEU A 183 8.11 28.57 7.98
CA LEU A 183 8.64 27.27 8.38
C LEU A 183 8.14 26.09 7.52
N ILE A 184 6.87 26.12 7.09
CA ILE A 184 6.30 25.04 6.26
C ILE A 184 6.53 25.27 4.76
N SER A 185 6.60 26.53 4.29
CA SER A 185 6.72 26.85 2.86
C SER A 185 7.93 26.20 2.18
N GLU A 186 9.08 26.14 2.87
CA GLU A 186 10.30 25.45 2.39
C GLU A 186 10.13 23.93 2.19
N ARG A 187 9.06 23.34 2.73
CA ARG A 187 8.75 21.90 2.69
C ARG A 187 7.55 21.55 1.80
N LEU A 188 6.77 22.53 1.36
CA LEU A 188 5.66 22.30 0.43
C LEU A 188 6.23 22.00 -0.97
N THR A 189 5.72 20.96 -1.62
CA THR A 189 6.22 20.52 -2.94
C THR A 189 5.05 20.29 -3.90
N CYS A 190 5.05 21.00 -5.04
CA CYS A 190 4.06 20.81 -6.11
C CYS A 190 4.39 19.54 -6.91
N ARG A 191 3.93 18.40 -6.40
CA ARG A 191 4.12 17.06 -6.99
C ARG A 191 3.11 16.78 -8.11
N VAL A 192 1.83 16.95 -7.78
CA VAL A 192 0.67 16.52 -8.59
C VAL A 192 0.62 17.17 -9.98
N ASP A 193 1.11 18.40 -10.12
CA ASP A 193 1.38 19.00 -11.42
C ASP A 193 2.55 20.01 -11.33
N HIS A 194 3.35 20.10 -12.40
CA HIS A 194 4.35 21.14 -12.61
C HIS A 194 3.75 22.40 -13.28
N ALA A 195 2.43 22.57 -13.20
CA ALA A 195 1.67 23.70 -13.72
C ALA A 195 2.15 25.05 -13.17
N GLU A 196 2.04 26.08 -14.02
CA GLU A 196 2.54 27.44 -13.77
C GLU A 196 1.87 28.14 -12.56
N GLU A 197 0.74 27.61 -12.08
CA GLU A 197 -0.03 28.12 -10.92
C GLU A 197 0.42 27.58 -9.53
N CYS A 198 1.53 26.84 -9.46
CA CYS A 198 2.05 26.27 -8.20
C CYS A 198 2.21 27.32 -7.07
N GLY A 199 2.74 28.50 -7.38
CA GLY A 199 2.91 29.60 -6.41
C GLY A 199 1.57 30.09 -5.87
N ASP A 200 0.67 30.48 -6.76
CA ASP A 200 -0.71 30.91 -6.44
C ASP A 200 -1.46 29.95 -5.51
N LYS A 201 -1.38 28.63 -5.77
CA LYS A 201 -2.01 27.62 -4.91
C LYS A 201 -1.32 27.52 -3.55
N THR A 202 0.00 27.68 -3.50
CA THR A 202 0.78 27.70 -2.25
C THR A 202 0.40 28.90 -1.39
N ASP A 203 0.34 30.10 -1.95
CA ASP A 203 -0.04 31.31 -1.20
C ASP A 203 -1.49 31.23 -0.68
N LYS A 204 -2.44 30.75 -1.50
CA LYS A 204 -3.85 30.53 -1.11
C LYS A 204 -4.01 29.45 -0.03
N PHE A 205 -3.09 28.49 0.05
CA PHE A 205 -3.00 27.52 1.16
C PHE A 205 -2.42 28.15 2.43
N LEU A 206 -1.28 28.84 2.33
CA LEU A 206 -0.62 29.48 3.47
C LEU A 206 -1.53 30.52 4.16
N GLN A 207 -2.34 31.25 3.40
CA GLN A 207 -3.38 32.16 3.93
C GLN A 207 -4.44 31.47 4.80
N ARG A 208 -4.65 30.15 4.65
CA ARG A 208 -5.55 29.32 5.47
C ARG A 208 -4.84 28.66 6.66
N VAL A 209 -3.52 28.80 6.76
CA VAL A 209 -2.71 28.30 7.87
C VAL A 209 -2.55 29.40 8.91
N PHE A 210 -2.83 29.09 10.17
CA PHE A 210 -2.73 29.96 11.34
C PHE A 210 -1.93 29.25 12.44
N PHE A 211 -1.28 29.99 13.35
CA PHE A 211 -0.51 29.41 14.45
C PHE A 211 -1.01 29.89 15.82
N GLN A 212 -1.31 28.95 16.72
CA GLN A 212 -1.68 29.22 18.10
C GLN A 212 -0.61 28.71 19.07
N SER A 213 0.02 29.63 19.81
CA SER A 213 0.89 29.26 20.93
C SER A 213 0.07 28.74 22.11
N GLY A 214 0.58 27.69 22.77
CA GLY A 214 -0.01 27.18 24.01
C GLY A 214 0.70 25.97 24.60
N ILE A 215 0.49 25.76 25.90
CA ILE A 215 1.01 24.62 26.65
C ILE A 215 0.02 23.45 26.51
N TYR A 216 0.52 22.21 26.40
CA TYR A 216 -0.31 21.01 26.26
C TYR A 216 -1.10 20.66 27.53
N SER A 217 -0.54 20.98 28.71
CA SER A 217 -1.04 20.58 30.02
C SER A 217 -1.98 21.59 30.69
N THR A 218 -2.55 22.54 29.95
CA THR A 218 -3.57 23.46 30.50
C THR A 218 -4.74 23.62 29.55
N CYS A 219 -5.94 23.28 30.03
CA CYS A 219 -7.15 23.35 29.21
C CYS A 219 -7.57 24.78 28.85
N GLU A 220 -7.01 25.78 29.52
CA GLU A 220 -7.16 27.21 29.23
C GLU A 220 -6.59 27.58 27.85
N HIS A 221 -5.38 27.11 27.50
CA HIS A 221 -4.83 27.36 26.16
C HIS A 221 -5.63 26.64 25.06
N MET A 222 -6.28 25.52 25.39
CA MET A 222 -7.23 24.86 24.48
C MET A 222 -8.56 25.62 24.35
N GLN A 223 -8.93 26.48 25.31
CA GLN A 223 -10.05 27.45 25.17
C GLN A 223 -9.64 28.64 24.30
N THR A 224 -8.37 29.07 24.35
CA THR A 224 -7.82 30.06 23.40
C THR A 224 -7.88 29.52 21.96
N LEU A 225 -7.52 28.23 21.77
CA LEU A 225 -7.66 27.56 20.49
C LEU A 225 -9.15 27.45 20.05
N ASP A 226 -10.06 27.01 20.94
CA ASP A 226 -11.51 26.97 20.63
C ASP A 226 -12.06 28.33 20.20
N SER A 227 -11.72 29.40 20.93
CA SER A 227 -12.16 30.76 20.64
C SER A 227 -11.73 31.21 19.24
N ARG A 228 -10.45 30.98 18.89
CA ARG A 228 -9.90 31.35 17.59
C ARG A 228 -10.40 30.47 16.43
N MET A 229 -10.76 29.21 16.71
CA MET A 229 -11.47 28.36 15.75
C MET A 229 -12.88 28.90 15.51
N LEU A 230 -13.63 29.25 16.57
CA LEU A 230 -14.99 29.81 16.47
C LEU A 230 -15.04 31.16 15.73
N GLU A 231 -14.02 32.02 15.92
CA GLU A 231 -13.88 33.30 15.20
C GLU A 231 -13.81 33.11 13.68
N LEU A 232 -13.12 32.07 13.20
CA LEU A 232 -12.96 31.76 11.77
C LEU A 232 -14.09 30.89 11.21
N GLU A 233 -14.70 30.03 12.04
CA GLU A 233 -15.88 29.21 11.70
C GLU A 233 -17.17 30.04 11.55
N GLY A 234 -17.18 31.31 11.98
CA GLY A 234 -18.27 32.26 11.76
C GLY A 234 -19.61 31.88 12.41
N GLY A 235 -19.61 30.91 13.34
CA GLY A 235 -20.82 30.37 13.97
C GLY A 235 -21.62 29.39 13.10
N GLY A 236 -21.08 28.91 11.97
CA GLY A 236 -21.72 27.95 11.09
C GLY A 236 -21.67 26.48 11.59
N PRO A 237 -22.18 25.53 10.79
CA PRO A 237 -21.87 24.12 10.98
C PRO A 237 -20.38 23.89 10.69
N ALA A 238 -19.63 23.46 11.72
CA ALA A 238 -18.18 23.29 11.64
C ALA A 238 -17.75 21.89 12.06
N ASN A 239 -16.93 21.24 11.25
CA ASN A 239 -16.30 19.95 11.52
C ASN A 239 -14.86 20.16 11.98
N ARG A 240 -14.41 19.42 12.99
CA ARG A 240 -13.08 19.61 13.60
C ARG A 240 -12.24 18.34 13.58
N ILE A 241 -11.01 18.44 13.08
CA ILE A 241 -9.98 17.40 13.16
C ILE A 241 -8.89 17.87 14.10
N PHE A 242 -8.52 17.04 15.08
CA PHE A 242 -7.37 17.28 15.96
C PHE A 242 -6.29 16.22 15.71
N TYR A 243 -5.16 16.63 15.14
CA TYR A 243 -4.00 15.75 14.89
C TYR A 243 -3.03 15.85 16.06
N LEU A 244 -2.85 14.74 16.79
CA LEU A 244 -2.00 14.67 17.98
C LEU A 244 -0.56 14.23 17.65
N SER A 245 0.22 15.10 16.99
CA SER A 245 1.67 14.94 16.82
C SER A 245 2.45 15.36 18.08
N VAL A 246 1.99 14.91 19.26
CA VAL A 246 2.52 15.28 20.58
C VAL A 246 3.20 14.09 21.28
N PRO A 247 4.10 14.31 22.26
CA PRO A 247 4.71 13.22 23.03
C PRO A 247 3.68 12.35 23.76
N LYS A 248 3.97 11.04 23.89
CA LYS A 248 3.09 10.01 24.48
C LYS A 248 2.60 10.40 25.88
N GLU A 249 3.44 11.09 26.64
CA GLU A 249 3.20 11.54 28.02
C GLU A 249 2.07 12.59 28.09
N CYS A 250 1.94 13.46 27.09
CA CYS A 250 0.94 14.52 27.04
C CYS A 250 -0.39 14.07 26.41
N LEU A 251 -0.43 12.91 25.74
CA LEU A 251 -1.51 12.51 24.84
C LEU A 251 -2.89 12.54 25.50
N LEU A 252 -3.02 11.94 26.68
CA LEU A 252 -4.31 11.81 27.39
C LEU A 252 -4.77 13.12 28.03
N GLU A 253 -3.84 13.94 28.49
CA GLU A 253 -4.12 15.27 29.06
C GLU A 253 -4.63 16.23 27.96
N VAL A 254 -3.94 16.23 26.82
CA VAL A 254 -4.36 16.97 25.62
C VAL A 254 -5.74 16.52 25.14
N ALA A 255 -5.98 15.21 25.02
CA ALA A 255 -7.29 14.69 24.63
C ALA A 255 -8.39 15.10 25.63
N SER A 256 -8.12 15.03 26.93
CA SER A 256 -9.05 15.48 27.99
C SER A 256 -9.39 16.96 27.87
N CYS A 257 -8.39 17.83 27.66
CA CYS A 257 -8.60 19.26 27.48
C CYS A 257 -9.33 19.59 26.16
N LEU A 258 -8.97 18.97 25.04
CA LEU A 258 -9.65 19.16 23.75
C LEU A 258 -11.12 18.75 23.82
N SER A 259 -11.42 17.61 24.45
CA SER A 259 -12.78 17.11 24.64
C SER A 259 -13.65 18.04 25.48
N ARG A 260 -13.05 18.74 26.46
CA ARG A 260 -13.76 19.66 27.38
C ARG A 260 -13.85 21.10 26.87
N SER A 261 -12.86 21.55 26.09
CA SER A 261 -12.73 22.96 25.66
C SER A 261 -13.01 23.19 24.18
N ALA A 262 -12.64 22.27 23.28
CA ALA A 262 -12.47 22.54 21.85
C ALA A 262 -13.21 21.58 20.89
N LYS A 263 -14.09 20.71 21.39
CA LYS A 263 -15.00 19.95 20.52
C LYS A 263 -15.93 20.86 19.74
N SER A 264 -16.27 20.48 18.51
CA SER A 264 -17.30 21.17 17.75
C SER A 264 -18.64 21.11 18.47
N ARG A 265 -19.41 22.19 18.35
CA ARG A 265 -20.75 22.37 18.92
C ARG A 265 -21.85 22.15 17.88
N THR A 266 -21.50 22.08 16.59
CA THR A 266 -22.44 22.09 15.45
C THR A 266 -22.18 21.02 14.39
N GLY A 267 -20.96 20.45 14.34
CA GLY A 267 -20.58 19.37 13.45
C GLY A 267 -19.82 18.26 14.19
N TRP A 268 -19.18 17.35 13.46
CA TRP A 268 -18.43 16.25 14.08
C TRP A 268 -17.06 16.70 14.61
N THR A 269 -16.47 15.89 15.48
CA THR A 269 -15.06 16.04 15.91
C THR A 269 -14.36 14.70 15.81
N ARG A 270 -13.18 14.67 15.18
CA ARG A 270 -12.34 13.48 14.99
C ARG A 270 -10.92 13.76 15.51
N LEU A 271 -10.27 12.72 16.02
CA LEU A 271 -8.99 12.77 16.73
C LEU A 271 -8.01 11.79 16.08
N ILE A 272 -6.96 12.31 15.45
CA ILE A 272 -5.90 11.51 14.85
C ILE A 272 -4.81 11.27 15.90
N VAL A 273 -4.43 10.01 16.10
CA VAL A 273 -3.46 9.57 17.11
C VAL A 273 -2.34 8.78 16.46
N GLU A 274 -1.10 9.18 16.73
CA GLU A 274 0.11 8.53 16.22
C GLU A 274 0.61 7.36 17.09
N LYS A 275 1.44 6.50 16.49
CA LYS A 275 2.19 5.48 17.24
C LYS A 275 3.30 6.15 18.10
N PRO A 276 3.69 5.59 19.27
CA PRO A 276 3.41 4.24 19.76
C PRO A 276 2.13 4.14 20.60
N PHE A 277 1.33 3.12 20.33
CA PHE A 277 0.06 2.85 21.01
C PHE A 277 0.27 2.02 22.30
N GLY A 278 1.17 2.48 23.17
CA GLY A 278 1.67 1.75 24.34
C GLY A 278 2.97 0.97 24.08
N ASN A 279 3.49 0.33 25.13
CA ASN A 279 4.66 -0.56 25.08
C ASN A 279 4.29 -2.04 25.28
N ASP A 280 3.06 -2.30 25.71
CA ASP A 280 2.55 -3.58 26.21
C ASP A 280 1.01 -3.50 26.31
N ALA A 281 0.35 -4.61 26.65
CA ALA A 281 -1.10 -4.68 26.77
C ALA A 281 -1.69 -3.71 27.83
N GLU A 282 -1.03 -3.51 28.99
CA GLU A 282 -1.57 -2.68 30.08
C GLU A 282 -1.47 -1.18 29.76
N SER A 283 -0.32 -0.72 29.27
CA SER A 283 -0.11 0.65 28.82
C SER A 283 -0.97 1.00 27.60
N SER A 284 -1.15 0.06 26.66
CA SER A 284 -2.04 0.24 25.51
C SER A 284 -3.51 0.31 25.91
N ALA A 285 -3.96 -0.56 26.83
CA ALA A 285 -5.28 -0.48 27.42
C ALA A 285 -5.46 0.80 28.23
N THR A 286 -4.42 1.29 28.92
CA THR A 286 -4.46 2.56 29.66
C THR A 286 -4.63 3.76 28.73
N ILE A 287 -3.92 3.81 27.60
CA ILE A 287 -4.10 4.84 26.58
C ILE A 287 -5.51 4.78 26.00
N THR A 288 -5.96 3.60 25.56
CA THR A 288 -7.27 3.42 24.91
C THR A 288 -8.42 3.78 25.85
N ASN A 289 -8.42 3.27 27.09
CA ASN A 289 -9.39 3.65 28.11
C ASN A 289 -9.25 5.12 28.55
N GLY A 290 -8.06 5.71 28.44
CA GLY A 290 -7.82 7.14 28.67
C GLY A 290 -8.53 8.02 27.66
N LEU A 291 -8.48 7.68 26.37
CA LEU A 291 -9.19 8.39 25.30
C LEU A 291 -10.71 8.28 25.45
N TYR A 292 -11.22 7.09 25.84
CA TYR A 292 -12.64 6.91 26.18
C TYR A 292 -13.06 7.74 27.41
N LYS A 293 -12.23 7.78 28.47
CA LYS A 293 -12.47 8.58 29.68
C LYS A 293 -12.37 10.10 29.44
N ALA A 294 -11.55 10.52 28.48
CA ALA A 294 -11.55 11.90 27.98
C ALA A 294 -12.88 12.24 27.28
N GLY A 295 -13.64 11.24 26.83
CA GLY A 295 -14.98 11.38 26.25
C GLY A 295 -15.02 11.31 24.72
N PHE A 296 -14.01 10.74 24.07
CA PHE A 296 -14.09 10.40 22.65
C PHE A 296 -14.69 9.00 22.48
N SER A 297 -15.65 8.84 21.57
CA SER A 297 -16.15 7.53 21.14
C SER A 297 -15.23 6.94 20.07
N GLU A 298 -15.25 5.62 19.89
CA GLU A 298 -14.31 4.92 18.99
C GLU A 298 -14.39 5.42 17.53
N ASN A 299 -15.58 5.76 17.03
CA ASN A 299 -15.79 6.38 15.72
C ASN A 299 -15.27 7.84 15.59
N GLN A 300 -14.69 8.39 16.67
CA GLN A 300 -13.97 9.67 16.66
C GLN A 300 -12.45 9.47 16.73
N ILE A 301 -11.94 8.25 16.92
CA ILE A 301 -10.52 8.00 17.20
C ILE A 301 -9.87 7.28 16.00
N PHE A 302 -8.96 7.97 15.34
CA PHE A 302 -8.27 7.54 14.12
C PHE A 302 -6.81 7.25 14.46
N ARG A 303 -6.52 5.99 14.81
CA ARG A 303 -5.16 5.52 15.15
C ARG A 303 -4.39 5.20 13.86
N ILE A 304 -3.37 6.01 13.54
CA ILE A 304 -2.63 5.90 12.28
C ILE A 304 -1.65 4.71 12.30
N ASP A 305 -1.71 3.93 11.23
CA ASP A 305 -0.59 3.14 10.73
C ASP A 305 -0.33 3.55 9.27
N HIS A 306 0.80 4.24 9.04
CA HIS A 306 1.11 4.78 7.72
C HIS A 306 1.41 3.72 6.64
N LEU A 307 1.60 2.44 6.98
CA LEU A 307 1.69 1.39 5.95
C LEU A 307 0.31 0.92 5.48
N LEU A 308 -0.75 1.08 6.28
CA LEU A 308 -2.12 0.79 5.82
C LEU A 308 -2.55 1.80 4.73
N GLY A 309 -2.15 3.07 4.84
CA GLY A 309 -2.36 4.10 3.82
C GLY A 309 -1.53 3.95 2.54
N LYS A 310 -0.92 2.80 2.26
CA LYS A 310 -0.17 2.55 1.01
C LYS A 310 -1.05 1.87 -0.03
N ASP A 311 -1.10 2.40 -1.25
CA ASP A 311 -1.91 1.90 -2.37
C ASP A 311 -1.83 0.38 -2.55
N LEU A 312 -0.64 -0.23 -2.44
CA LEU A 312 -0.45 -1.67 -2.60
C LEU A 312 -0.86 -2.53 -1.39
N ILE A 313 -1.03 -1.91 -0.21
CA ILE A 313 -1.64 -2.54 0.96
C ILE A 313 -3.17 -2.43 0.88
N GLU A 314 -3.72 -1.26 0.53
CA GLU A 314 -5.15 -1.09 0.28
C GLU A 314 -5.65 -2.04 -0.82
N ASN A 315 -4.91 -2.11 -1.93
CA ASN A 315 -5.18 -2.98 -3.07
C ASN A 315 -5.07 -4.50 -2.75
N LEU A 316 -4.63 -4.93 -1.56
CA LEU A 316 -4.78 -6.34 -1.14
C LEU A 316 -6.26 -6.75 -1.16
N THR A 317 -7.17 -5.86 -0.76
CA THR A 317 -8.62 -6.14 -0.73
C THR A 317 -9.17 -6.37 -2.13
N VAL A 318 -8.85 -5.46 -3.07
CA VAL A 318 -9.22 -5.52 -4.48
C VAL A 318 -8.60 -6.73 -5.17
N LEU A 319 -7.31 -6.98 -4.96
CA LEU A 319 -6.59 -8.12 -5.54
C LEU A 319 -7.19 -9.47 -5.11
N ARG A 320 -7.69 -9.57 -3.87
CA ARG A 320 -8.29 -10.79 -3.32
C ARG A 320 -9.75 -10.96 -3.73
N PHE A 321 -10.58 -9.94 -3.58
CA PHE A 321 -12.04 -10.08 -3.66
C PHE A 321 -12.65 -9.64 -5.00
N SER A 322 -11.96 -8.81 -5.79
CA SER A 322 -12.41 -8.41 -7.14
C SER A 322 -11.96 -9.38 -8.25
N ASN A 323 -11.08 -10.34 -7.93
CA ASN A 323 -10.39 -11.18 -8.91
C ASN A 323 -10.67 -12.69 -8.70
N LEU A 324 -11.55 -13.25 -9.54
CA LEU A 324 -11.89 -14.69 -9.56
C LEU A 324 -10.68 -15.63 -9.74
N VAL A 325 -9.57 -15.12 -10.29
CA VAL A 325 -8.31 -15.87 -10.45
C VAL A 325 -7.59 -16.07 -9.11
N PHE A 326 -7.73 -15.14 -8.16
CA PHE A 326 -6.95 -15.13 -6.91
C PHE A 326 -7.71 -15.64 -5.69
N GLU A 327 -9.03 -15.37 -5.56
CA GLU A 327 -9.79 -15.82 -4.37
C GLU A 327 -9.66 -17.33 -4.11
N PRO A 328 -9.87 -18.24 -5.08
CA PRO A 328 -9.84 -19.69 -4.82
C PRO A 328 -8.43 -20.19 -4.45
N LEU A 329 -7.39 -19.47 -4.91
CA LEU A 329 -6.00 -19.77 -4.61
C LEU A 329 -5.59 -19.30 -3.20
N TRP A 330 -6.38 -18.43 -2.56
CA TRP A 330 -6.06 -17.76 -1.30
C TRP A 330 -6.36 -18.61 -0.06
N CYS A 331 -5.86 -19.86 -0.05
CA CYS A 331 -6.05 -20.78 1.06
C CYS A 331 -4.91 -21.82 1.20
N ARG A 332 -4.86 -22.47 2.36
CA ARG A 332 -3.96 -23.58 2.74
C ARG A 332 -3.91 -24.74 1.76
N THR A 333 -4.87 -24.88 0.84
CA THR A 333 -4.84 -25.90 -0.21
C THR A 333 -3.71 -25.61 -1.20
N TYR A 334 -3.59 -24.35 -1.65
CA TYR A 334 -2.69 -23.94 -2.72
C TYR A 334 -1.46 -23.18 -2.22
N ILE A 335 -1.57 -22.38 -1.15
CA ILE A 335 -0.44 -21.66 -0.56
C ILE A 335 0.43 -22.61 0.27
N LYS A 336 1.76 -22.52 0.11
CA LYS A 336 2.77 -23.24 0.90
C LYS A 336 3.23 -22.41 2.10
N ASN A 337 3.53 -21.13 1.87
CA ASN A 337 3.96 -20.16 2.89
C ASN A 337 3.72 -18.73 2.38
N VAL A 338 3.70 -17.78 3.32
CA VAL A 338 3.66 -16.34 3.02
C VAL A 338 4.82 -15.67 3.74
N GLN A 339 5.56 -14.79 3.07
CA GLN A 339 6.69 -14.04 3.61
C GLN A 339 6.39 -12.54 3.60
N PHE A 340 6.50 -11.89 4.75
CA PHE A 340 6.36 -10.45 4.92
C PHE A 340 7.76 -9.89 5.23
N ILE A 341 8.33 -9.16 4.28
CA ILE A 341 9.69 -8.64 4.35
C ILE A 341 9.61 -7.12 4.48
N TYR A 342 10.15 -6.59 5.57
CA TYR A 342 10.32 -5.16 5.81
C TYR A 342 11.79 -4.88 6.16
N SER A 343 12.48 -4.18 5.26
CA SER A 343 13.92 -3.99 5.30
C SER A 343 14.26 -2.52 5.12
N GLU A 344 15.13 -1.96 5.97
CA GLU A 344 15.67 -0.61 5.87
C GLU A 344 17.20 -0.69 5.77
N ASP A 345 17.83 0.00 4.80
CA ASP A 345 19.30 0.05 4.67
C ASP A 345 19.96 1.27 5.35
N TRP A 346 19.14 2.07 6.02
CA TRP A 346 19.57 3.01 7.07
C TRP A 346 19.53 2.34 8.46
N GLY A 347 20.39 2.80 9.37
CA GLY A 347 20.37 2.47 10.79
C GLY A 347 19.35 3.31 11.54
N ILE A 348 19.70 3.77 12.74
CA ILE A 348 18.83 4.66 13.53
C ILE A 348 19.13 6.11 13.21
N CYS A 349 18.08 6.94 13.12
CA CYS A 349 18.23 8.38 12.89
C CYS A 349 18.98 9.03 14.07
N PRO A 350 19.96 9.93 13.81
CA PRO A 350 20.67 10.65 14.88
C PRO A 350 19.71 11.30 15.89
N GLY A 351 20.02 11.15 17.18
CA GLY A 351 19.17 11.66 18.28
C GLY A 351 17.90 10.86 18.57
N LYS A 352 17.54 9.86 17.74
CA LYS A 352 16.41 8.93 18.03
C LYS A 352 16.86 7.61 18.70
N GLY A 353 18.13 7.52 19.11
CA GLY A 353 18.75 6.36 19.75
C GLY A 353 18.00 5.85 20.99
N ARG A 354 17.85 6.68 22.03
CA ARG A 354 17.12 6.32 23.26
C ARG A 354 15.68 5.91 23.00
N TYR A 355 14.99 6.63 22.11
CA TYR A 355 13.60 6.31 21.75
C TYR A 355 13.50 4.91 21.11
N PHE A 356 14.40 4.58 20.18
CA PHE A 356 14.43 3.22 19.62
C PHE A 356 14.88 2.17 20.65
N ASP A 357 15.77 2.51 21.57
CA ASP A 357 16.23 1.62 22.64
C ASP A 357 15.13 1.28 23.68
N GLU A 358 14.09 2.11 23.82
CA GLU A 358 12.86 1.79 24.58
C GLU A 358 11.88 0.90 23.80
N GLN A 359 11.86 0.97 22.46
CA GLN A 359 10.84 0.30 21.63
C GLN A 359 11.35 -1.04 21.07
N GLY A 360 12.51 -1.02 20.42
CA GLY A 360 13.02 -2.13 19.62
C GLY A 360 12.20 -2.40 18.35
N VAL A 361 12.76 -3.25 17.48
CA VAL A 361 12.17 -3.58 16.17
C VAL A 361 10.78 -4.22 16.26
N ILE A 362 10.47 -4.94 17.35
CA ILE A 362 9.19 -5.63 17.54
C ILE A 362 8.07 -4.61 17.78
N ARG A 363 8.27 -3.63 18.66
CA ARG A 363 7.27 -2.58 18.94
C ARG A 363 7.17 -1.55 17.81
N ASP A 364 8.30 -1.19 17.18
CA ASP A 364 8.31 -0.25 16.04
C ASP A 364 7.63 -0.83 14.79
N LEU A 365 7.88 -2.10 14.43
CA LEU A 365 7.50 -2.66 13.12
C LEU A 365 6.58 -3.89 13.19
N VAL A 366 6.77 -4.82 14.12
CA VAL A 366 5.98 -6.07 14.12
C VAL A 366 4.59 -5.84 14.68
N GLN A 367 4.50 -5.12 15.80
CA GLN A 367 3.27 -4.86 16.54
C GLN A 367 2.23 -4.14 15.66
N SER A 368 2.59 -3.01 15.06
CA SER A 368 1.69 -2.23 14.22
C SER A 368 1.73 -2.76 12.79
N HIS A 369 2.73 -2.31 12.02
CA HIS A 369 2.79 -2.46 10.57
C HIS A 369 2.56 -3.90 10.08
N LEU A 370 3.29 -4.88 10.62
CA LEU A 370 3.30 -6.22 10.05
C LEU A 370 2.08 -7.06 10.47
N LEU A 371 1.65 -7.00 11.74
CA LEU A 371 0.42 -7.71 12.16
C LEU A 371 -0.83 -7.11 11.51
N GLN A 372 -0.88 -5.80 11.25
CA GLN A 372 -1.99 -5.17 10.54
C GLN A 372 -2.05 -5.58 9.05
N ILE A 373 -0.90 -5.61 8.37
CA ILE A 373 -0.80 -6.12 6.99
C ILE A 373 -1.16 -7.62 6.93
N ILE A 374 -0.71 -8.42 7.90
CA ILE A 374 -1.07 -9.85 8.00
C ILE A 374 -2.58 -10.03 8.20
N ALA A 375 -3.22 -9.23 9.08
CA ALA A 375 -4.67 -9.29 9.27
C ALA A 375 -5.43 -8.98 7.97
N LEU A 376 -5.09 -7.89 7.27
CA LEU A 376 -5.71 -7.51 5.99
C LEU A 376 -5.48 -8.56 4.87
N PHE A 377 -4.30 -9.17 4.86
CA PHE A 377 -3.94 -10.26 3.95
C PHE A 377 -4.72 -11.57 4.22
N ALA A 378 -4.96 -11.89 5.49
CA ALA A 378 -5.46 -13.19 5.92
C ALA A 378 -6.98 -13.24 6.21
N MET A 379 -7.64 -12.10 6.36
CA MET A 379 -9.08 -12.01 6.68
C MET A 379 -9.98 -12.69 5.65
N GLU A 380 -11.14 -13.21 6.08
CA GLU A 380 -12.15 -13.72 5.15
C GLU A 380 -12.78 -12.56 4.35
N PRO A 381 -13.50 -12.81 3.25
CA PRO A 381 -14.30 -11.78 2.60
C PRO A 381 -15.28 -11.12 3.61
N PRO A 382 -15.23 -9.79 3.79
CA PRO A 382 -16.14 -9.08 4.67
C PRO A 382 -17.56 -9.03 4.09
N VAL A 383 -18.56 -8.75 4.94
CA VAL A 383 -19.97 -8.68 4.54
C VAL A 383 -20.24 -7.51 3.59
N SER A 384 -19.51 -6.41 3.76
CA SER A 384 -19.50 -5.25 2.86
C SER A 384 -18.10 -4.61 2.83
N LEU A 385 -17.96 -3.50 2.10
CA LEU A 385 -16.76 -2.65 2.15
C LEU A 385 -16.83 -1.57 3.24
N ASP A 386 -17.79 -1.65 4.17
CA ASP A 386 -17.83 -0.75 5.33
C ASP A 386 -16.63 -0.98 6.24
N GLY A 387 -16.12 0.12 6.82
CA GLY A 387 -14.94 0.07 7.67
C GLY A 387 -15.10 -0.75 8.95
N GLU A 388 -16.30 -0.87 9.54
CA GLU A 388 -16.52 -1.79 10.67
C GLU A 388 -16.49 -3.26 10.22
N ASP A 389 -17.05 -3.61 9.05
CA ASP A 389 -17.03 -4.98 8.52
C ASP A 389 -15.61 -5.48 8.21
N ILE A 390 -14.79 -4.63 7.58
CA ILE A 390 -13.38 -4.93 7.31
C ILE A 390 -12.61 -5.13 8.63
N ARG A 391 -12.79 -4.24 9.61
CA ARG A 391 -12.11 -4.33 10.92
C ARG A 391 -12.60 -5.53 11.74
N ASN A 392 -13.87 -5.92 11.64
CA ASN A 392 -14.39 -7.14 12.28
C ASN A 392 -13.67 -8.41 11.78
N GLU A 393 -13.43 -8.51 10.47
CA GLU A 393 -12.72 -9.65 9.87
C GLU A 393 -11.20 -9.61 10.15
N LYS A 394 -10.59 -8.41 10.26
CA LYS A 394 -9.20 -8.25 10.78
C LYS A 394 -9.08 -8.75 12.24
N VAL A 395 -9.98 -8.32 13.14
CA VAL A 395 -9.99 -8.73 14.57
C VAL A 395 -10.15 -10.25 14.70
N LYS A 396 -11.00 -10.86 13.88
CA LYS A 396 -11.24 -12.31 13.85
C LYS A 396 -9.98 -13.10 13.45
N VAL A 397 -9.15 -12.57 12.54
CA VAL A 397 -7.83 -13.13 12.24
C VAL A 397 -6.91 -13.04 13.44
N LEU A 398 -6.77 -11.85 14.04
CA LEU A 398 -5.88 -11.61 15.19
C LEU A 398 -6.23 -12.56 16.36
N ARG A 399 -7.53 -12.71 16.67
CA ARG A 399 -8.06 -13.70 17.63
C ARG A 399 -7.75 -15.16 17.31
N SER A 400 -7.44 -15.47 16.04
CA SER A 400 -7.07 -16.80 15.57
C SER A 400 -5.56 -17.01 15.50
N MET A 401 -4.73 -16.01 15.82
CA MET A 401 -3.27 -16.16 15.77
C MET A 401 -2.73 -16.91 16.98
N ARG A 402 -1.81 -17.84 16.75
CA ARG A 402 -1.02 -18.43 17.84
C ARG A 402 -0.10 -17.38 18.43
N ARG A 403 0.01 -17.35 19.76
CA ARG A 403 1.06 -16.57 20.45
C ARG A 403 2.42 -17.20 20.08
N PRO A 404 3.37 -16.44 19.49
CA PRO A 404 4.69 -16.96 19.15
C PRO A 404 5.49 -17.30 20.40
N THR A 405 6.27 -18.37 20.35
CA THR A 405 7.22 -18.73 21.41
C THR A 405 8.62 -18.24 21.04
N PHE A 406 9.54 -18.22 22.00
CA PHE A 406 10.95 -17.92 21.71
C PHE A 406 11.60 -18.84 20.65
N GLN A 407 11.08 -20.06 20.44
CA GLN A 407 11.59 -20.97 19.39
C GLN A 407 11.18 -20.55 17.99
N ASP A 408 10.08 -19.81 17.84
CA ASP A 408 9.56 -19.34 16.55
C ASP A 408 10.24 -18.04 16.08
N VAL A 409 11.20 -17.50 16.85
CA VAL A 409 11.71 -16.13 16.73
C VAL A 409 13.25 -16.08 16.81
N VAL A 410 13.87 -15.32 15.90
CA VAL A 410 15.31 -15.00 15.92
C VAL A 410 15.50 -13.48 15.98
N LEU A 411 16.13 -13.03 17.06
CA LEU A 411 16.48 -11.63 17.29
C LEU A 411 17.88 -11.32 16.77
N GLY A 412 18.08 -10.12 16.21
CA GLY A 412 19.38 -9.64 15.76
C GLY A 412 19.66 -8.18 16.11
N GLN A 413 20.94 -7.83 16.20
CA GLN A 413 21.41 -6.46 16.44
C GLN A 413 22.57 -6.10 15.50
N TYR A 414 22.56 -4.92 14.87
CA TYR A 414 23.60 -4.57 13.89
C TYR A 414 24.92 -4.15 14.54
N LYS A 415 26.02 -4.77 14.09
CA LYS A 415 27.40 -4.37 14.41
C LYS A 415 27.99 -3.49 13.31
N ALA A 416 29.04 -2.75 13.68
CA ALA A 416 29.76 -1.83 12.80
C ALA A 416 30.21 -2.49 11.49
N SER A 417 30.29 -1.67 10.44
CA SER A 417 30.62 -2.09 9.08
C SER A 417 31.50 -1.04 8.38
N VAL A 418 31.84 -1.29 7.11
CA VAL A 418 32.46 -0.30 6.23
C VAL A 418 31.38 0.20 5.26
N SER A 419 31.39 1.49 4.94
CA SER A 419 30.44 2.08 4.00
C SER A 419 30.53 1.43 2.61
N LYS A 420 29.43 1.52 1.83
CA LYS A 420 29.33 0.95 0.46
C LYS A 420 30.48 1.40 -0.48
N ASP A 421 31.09 2.54 -0.16
CA ASP A 421 32.25 3.16 -0.85
C ASP A 421 33.64 2.64 -0.41
N GLY A 422 33.72 1.87 0.68
CA GLY A 422 34.97 1.39 1.28
C GLY A 422 35.78 2.43 2.08
N LYS A 423 35.28 3.66 2.24
CA LYS A 423 36.06 4.83 2.70
C LYS A 423 35.87 5.21 4.16
N SER A 424 34.82 4.73 4.81
CA SER A 424 34.44 5.15 6.17
C SER A 424 33.85 4.00 6.98
N LYS A 425 34.06 4.03 8.30
CA LYS A 425 33.35 3.16 9.23
C LYS A 425 31.89 3.60 9.33
N VAL A 426 30.97 2.65 9.30
CA VAL A 426 29.57 2.83 9.73
C VAL A 426 29.49 2.29 11.17
N PRO A 427 28.93 3.05 12.13
CA PRO A 427 28.84 2.62 13.52
C PRO A 427 28.00 1.34 13.67
N GLY A 428 28.25 0.61 14.77
CA GLY A 428 27.32 -0.42 15.26
C GLY A 428 26.27 0.18 16.17
N TYR A 429 25.18 -0.53 16.44
CA TYR A 429 24.07 -0.03 17.27
C TYR A 429 24.54 0.50 18.64
N LEU A 430 25.46 -0.20 19.31
CA LEU A 430 26.03 0.17 20.61
C LEU A 430 27.04 1.33 20.56
N GLU A 431 27.36 1.82 19.35
CA GLU A 431 28.19 2.99 19.07
C GLU A 431 27.36 4.23 18.66
N GLU A 432 26.04 4.09 18.51
CA GLU A 432 25.13 5.18 18.15
C GLU A 432 24.92 6.16 19.33
N HIS A 433 24.63 7.42 19.01
CA HIS A 433 24.33 8.43 20.04
C HIS A 433 23.04 8.11 20.80
N ASP A 434 23.04 8.35 22.11
CA ASP A 434 21.94 8.06 23.07
C ASP A 434 21.56 6.57 23.27
N VAL A 435 22.32 5.62 22.71
CA VAL A 435 22.12 4.17 22.97
C VAL A 435 22.96 3.69 24.15
N ARG A 436 22.43 2.79 24.97
CA ARG A 436 23.17 2.15 26.08
C ARG A 436 24.19 1.14 25.54
N HIS A 437 25.46 1.23 25.97
CA HIS A 437 26.53 0.34 25.50
C HIS A 437 26.34 -1.15 25.85
N ASP A 438 25.47 -1.47 26.82
CA ASP A 438 25.09 -2.84 27.22
C ASP A 438 23.71 -3.26 26.68
N SER A 439 23.11 -2.47 25.79
CA SER A 439 21.76 -2.71 25.27
C SER A 439 21.63 -4.05 24.53
N ARG A 440 20.56 -4.77 24.84
CA ARG A 440 20.15 -6.00 24.15
C ARG A 440 18.96 -5.77 23.21
N THR A 441 18.57 -4.52 22.99
CA THR A 441 17.44 -4.16 22.13
C THR A 441 17.68 -4.67 20.70
N PRO A 442 16.73 -5.43 20.12
CA PRO A 442 16.86 -5.97 18.78
C PRO A 442 16.59 -4.90 17.70
N THR A 443 17.48 -4.83 16.71
CA THR A 443 17.33 -4.02 15.49
C THR A 443 16.82 -4.85 14.29
N PHE A 444 16.76 -6.17 14.46
CA PHE A 444 16.24 -7.16 13.50
C PHE A 444 15.42 -8.23 14.24
N VAL A 445 14.37 -8.72 13.58
CA VAL A 445 13.62 -9.90 13.99
C VAL A 445 13.22 -10.72 12.75
N ALA A 446 13.45 -12.02 12.81
CA ALA A 446 12.73 -13.00 11.98
C ALA A 446 11.79 -13.78 12.89
N ALA A 447 10.56 -14.02 12.46
CA ALA A 447 9.56 -14.75 13.24
C ALA A 447 8.70 -15.64 12.33
N ILE A 448 8.14 -16.72 12.89
CA ILE A 448 7.13 -17.55 12.22
C ILE A 448 5.83 -17.49 13.03
N LEU A 449 4.75 -17.11 12.37
CA LEU A 449 3.42 -16.97 12.94
C LEU A 449 2.47 -18.00 12.30
N TYR A 450 1.41 -18.36 13.03
CA TYR A 450 0.38 -19.29 12.59
C TYR A 450 -1.01 -18.75 12.89
N ILE A 451 -1.98 -19.09 12.05
CA ILE A 451 -3.37 -18.65 12.13
C ILE A 451 -4.27 -19.89 12.15
N ASP A 452 -4.86 -20.19 13.30
CA ASP A 452 -5.67 -21.38 13.57
C ASP A 452 -7.11 -21.19 13.07
N ASN A 453 -7.26 -21.09 11.75
CA ASN A 453 -8.56 -21.14 11.08
C ASN A 453 -8.56 -22.09 9.89
N SER A 454 -9.74 -22.37 9.34
CA SER A 454 -9.93 -23.30 8.22
C SER A 454 -9.18 -22.92 6.94
N ARG A 455 -8.92 -21.61 6.73
CA ARG A 455 -8.22 -21.09 5.54
C ARG A 455 -6.70 -21.21 5.67
N TRP A 456 -6.14 -21.15 6.89
CA TRP A 456 -4.69 -21.00 7.12
C TRP A 456 -4.01 -22.07 7.97
N ASP A 457 -4.75 -23.01 8.58
CA ASP A 457 -4.17 -24.09 9.40
C ASP A 457 -2.97 -24.79 8.72
N GLY A 458 -1.84 -24.83 9.42
CA GLY A 458 -0.58 -25.41 8.96
C GLY A 458 0.20 -24.59 7.92
N VAL A 459 -0.24 -23.38 7.54
CA VAL A 459 0.53 -22.45 6.69
C VAL A 459 1.39 -21.54 7.59
N PRO A 460 2.72 -21.54 7.47
CA PRO A 460 3.58 -20.60 8.18
C PRO A 460 3.51 -19.21 7.55
N PHE A 461 3.33 -18.20 8.39
CA PHE A 461 3.45 -16.77 8.07
C PHE A 461 4.83 -16.32 8.54
N LEU A 462 5.79 -16.25 7.61
CA LEU A 462 7.15 -15.85 7.89
C LEU A 462 7.25 -14.32 7.88
N VAL A 463 7.83 -13.75 8.92
CA VAL A 463 8.04 -12.30 9.09
C VAL A 463 9.53 -12.02 9.18
N LYS A 464 10.03 -11.05 8.41
CA LYS A 464 11.42 -10.59 8.46
C LYS A 464 11.44 -9.06 8.50
N ALA A 465 11.80 -8.49 9.65
CA ALA A 465 11.82 -7.05 9.88
C ALA A 465 13.18 -6.59 10.40
N GLY A 466 13.75 -5.51 9.87
CA GLY A 466 14.95 -4.93 10.48
C GLY A 466 15.57 -3.72 9.78
N LYS A 467 16.44 -3.03 10.55
CA LYS A 467 17.19 -1.84 10.13
C LYS A 467 18.67 -2.15 9.88
N GLY A 468 19.38 -1.31 9.15
CA GLY A 468 20.79 -1.52 8.79
C GLY A 468 21.02 -2.75 7.91
N LEU A 469 20.06 -3.11 7.05
CA LEU A 469 20.13 -4.24 6.12
C LEU A 469 20.70 -3.83 4.75
N ILE A 470 20.80 -4.78 3.80
CA ILE A 470 21.47 -4.58 2.50
C ILE A 470 20.73 -3.62 1.54
N LYS A 471 19.40 -3.57 1.62
CA LYS A 471 18.49 -2.82 0.74
C LYS A 471 17.31 -2.30 1.56
N HIS A 472 16.75 -1.14 1.21
CA HIS A 472 15.38 -0.83 1.63
C HIS A 472 14.40 -1.64 0.76
N THR A 473 13.45 -2.34 1.35
CA THR A 473 12.43 -3.14 0.64
C THR A 473 11.25 -3.44 1.57
N VAL A 474 10.03 -3.24 1.07
CA VAL A 474 8.78 -3.71 1.69
C VAL A 474 8.07 -4.61 0.68
N GLU A 475 8.03 -5.92 0.94
CA GLU A 475 7.49 -6.95 0.03
C GLU A 475 6.61 -7.97 0.78
N ILE A 476 5.48 -8.32 0.17
CA ILE A 476 4.66 -9.49 0.52
C ILE A 476 4.87 -10.54 -0.56
N ARG A 477 5.22 -11.77 -0.18
CA ARG A 477 5.51 -12.87 -1.10
C ARG A 477 4.71 -14.11 -0.75
N ILE A 478 3.95 -14.62 -1.71
CA ILE A 478 3.00 -15.72 -1.54
C ILE A 478 3.54 -16.90 -2.37
N GLN A 479 4.14 -17.89 -1.72
CA GLN A 479 4.69 -19.06 -2.43
C GLN A 479 3.62 -20.15 -2.50
N PHE A 480 3.21 -20.52 -3.71
CA PHE A 480 2.27 -21.62 -3.94
C PHE A 480 2.96 -22.98 -3.87
N LYS A 481 2.19 -24.03 -3.64
CA LYS A 481 2.66 -25.43 -3.70
C LYS A 481 2.95 -25.83 -5.14
N GLN A 482 3.88 -26.78 -5.31
CA GLN A 482 4.11 -27.41 -6.61
C GLN A 482 2.87 -28.15 -7.10
N VAL A 483 2.61 -28.11 -8.41
CA VAL A 483 1.51 -28.86 -9.06
C VAL A 483 1.67 -30.37 -8.79
N PRO A 484 0.66 -31.05 -8.20
CA PRO A 484 0.69 -32.50 -8.00
C PRO A 484 0.84 -33.24 -9.34
N GLY A 485 1.73 -34.24 -9.39
CA GLY A 485 1.95 -35.03 -10.60
C GLY A 485 2.53 -34.28 -11.80
N ASN A 486 3.20 -33.13 -11.59
CA ASN A 486 3.76 -32.31 -12.66
C ASN A 486 4.65 -33.10 -13.65
N LEU A 487 4.10 -33.35 -14.84
CA LEU A 487 4.74 -34.11 -15.93
C LEU A 487 6.04 -33.47 -16.46
N TYR A 488 6.26 -32.19 -16.17
CA TYR A 488 7.43 -31.44 -16.63
C TYR A 488 8.54 -31.35 -15.56
N ARG A 489 8.45 -32.07 -14.43
CA ARG A 489 9.45 -32.02 -13.35
C ARG A 489 10.90 -32.21 -13.84
N GLU A 490 11.12 -33.11 -14.80
CA GLU A 490 12.44 -33.38 -15.41
C GLU A 490 12.86 -32.38 -16.51
N ARG A 491 12.03 -31.36 -16.79
CA ARG A 491 12.26 -30.33 -17.82
C ARG A 491 12.62 -28.97 -17.24
N PHE A 492 12.52 -28.80 -15.93
CA PHE A 492 13.14 -27.69 -15.21
C PHE A 492 14.65 -27.92 -15.09
N GLY A 493 15.40 -26.84 -14.87
CA GLY A 493 16.82 -26.93 -14.50
C GLY A 493 17.04 -27.54 -13.11
N SER A 494 18.29 -27.55 -12.66
CA SER A 494 18.72 -28.11 -11.37
C SER A 494 18.25 -27.35 -10.11
N ASN A 495 17.25 -26.47 -10.22
CA ASN A 495 16.69 -25.69 -9.12
C ASN A 495 15.19 -26.03 -8.93
N LEU A 496 14.90 -26.88 -7.93
CA LEU A 496 13.55 -27.38 -7.67
C LEU A 496 12.63 -26.37 -6.95
N ASP A 497 13.17 -25.34 -6.31
CA ASP A 497 12.35 -24.27 -5.71
C ASP A 497 11.81 -23.31 -6.77
N ALA A 498 12.54 -23.09 -7.87
CA ALA A 498 12.10 -22.28 -9.01
C ALA A 498 10.87 -22.85 -9.77
N VAL A 499 10.41 -24.04 -9.38
CA VAL A 499 9.20 -24.72 -9.91
C VAL A 499 7.92 -24.23 -9.21
N ALA A 500 8.03 -23.63 -8.02
CA ALA A 500 6.88 -23.04 -7.33
C ALA A 500 6.46 -21.73 -8.01
N ASN A 501 5.15 -21.48 -8.10
CA ASN A 501 4.67 -20.16 -8.50
C ASN A 501 4.70 -19.22 -7.29
N GLU A 502 5.02 -17.95 -7.52
CA GLU A 502 5.10 -16.95 -6.46
C GLU A 502 4.37 -15.68 -6.91
N LEU A 503 3.37 -15.25 -6.14
CA LEU A 503 2.77 -13.91 -6.29
C LEU A 503 3.49 -12.96 -5.33
N VAL A 504 3.97 -11.84 -5.86
CA VAL A 504 4.74 -10.85 -5.11
C VAL A 504 4.11 -9.47 -5.26
N LEU A 505 3.89 -8.80 -4.12
CA LEU A 505 3.54 -7.39 -4.05
C LEU A 505 4.74 -6.66 -3.44
N ARG A 506 5.37 -5.76 -4.20
CA ARG A 506 6.43 -4.87 -3.72
C ARG A 506 5.82 -3.50 -3.45
N VAL A 507 5.63 -3.20 -2.18
CA VAL A 507 5.09 -1.92 -1.70
C VAL A 507 6.12 -0.81 -1.83
N GLN A 508 7.42 -1.12 -1.63
CA GLN A 508 8.51 -0.13 -1.77
C GLN A 508 9.87 -0.84 -1.96
N PRO A 509 10.86 -0.25 -2.67
CA PRO A 509 10.74 0.82 -3.66
C PRO A 509 10.19 0.29 -5.00
N ASP A 510 9.73 1.18 -5.88
CA ASP A 510 9.05 0.85 -7.16
C ASP A 510 7.83 -0.07 -6.97
N GLU A 511 6.65 0.54 -6.78
CA GLU A 511 5.37 -0.18 -6.59
C GLU A 511 5.11 -1.18 -7.72
N ALA A 512 5.04 -2.47 -7.37
CA ALA A 512 4.93 -3.56 -8.33
C ALA A 512 4.08 -4.73 -7.82
N ILE A 513 3.33 -5.35 -8.73
CA ILE A 513 2.74 -6.67 -8.54
C ILE A 513 3.29 -7.58 -9.64
N TYR A 514 3.82 -8.74 -9.29
CA TYR A 514 4.30 -9.71 -10.27
C TYR A 514 4.05 -11.16 -9.86
N LEU A 515 3.71 -11.99 -10.84
CA LEU A 515 3.45 -13.42 -10.68
C LEU A 515 4.51 -14.23 -11.42
N LYS A 516 5.31 -15.01 -10.68
CA LYS A 516 6.25 -15.97 -11.26
C LYS A 516 5.52 -17.22 -11.74
N ILE A 517 5.58 -17.48 -13.04
CA ILE A 517 4.99 -18.64 -13.71
C ILE A 517 6.06 -19.52 -14.36
N ASN A 518 5.77 -20.80 -14.48
CA ASN A 518 6.61 -21.74 -15.22
C ASN A 518 6.30 -21.61 -16.71
N ASN A 519 7.28 -21.24 -17.52
CA ASN A 519 7.11 -20.99 -18.96
C ASN A 519 8.08 -21.86 -19.78
N LYS A 520 7.74 -22.12 -21.05
CA LYS A 520 8.64 -22.79 -21.99
C LYS A 520 9.67 -21.78 -22.51
N LEU A 521 10.96 -22.13 -22.44
CA LEU A 521 12.00 -21.33 -23.08
C LEU A 521 11.75 -21.20 -24.60
N PRO A 522 11.82 -19.98 -25.18
CA PRO A 522 11.69 -19.78 -26.62
C PRO A 522 12.77 -20.54 -27.39
N GLY A 523 12.36 -21.51 -28.21
CA GLY A 523 13.28 -22.35 -28.98
C GLY A 523 12.71 -23.72 -29.35
N LEU A 524 13.57 -24.58 -29.89
CA LEU A 524 13.23 -25.92 -30.37
C LEU A 524 13.12 -26.97 -29.25
N GLY A 525 13.79 -26.74 -28.11
CA GLY A 525 13.73 -27.63 -26.94
C GLY A 525 12.44 -27.49 -26.13
N LEU A 526 12.16 -28.48 -25.27
CA LEU A 526 11.11 -28.45 -24.26
C LEU A 526 11.73 -28.33 -22.87
N GLN A 527 12.47 -27.23 -22.65
CA GLN A 527 13.00 -26.84 -21.34
C GLN A 527 12.12 -25.74 -20.76
N LEU A 528 11.92 -25.76 -19.44
CA LEU A 528 11.13 -24.78 -18.72
C LEU A 528 12.02 -23.88 -17.85
N ASP A 529 11.58 -22.63 -17.71
CA ASP A 529 12.21 -21.61 -16.86
C ASP A 529 11.13 -20.78 -16.14
N SER A 530 11.52 -20.06 -15.09
CA SER A 530 10.63 -19.19 -14.34
C SER A 530 10.55 -17.82 -15.02
N SER A 531 9.35 -17.41 -15.44
CA SER A 531 9.08 -16.12 -16.10
C SER A 531 8.12 -15.28 -15.26
N GLU A 532 8.27 -13.96 -15.29
CA GLU A 532 7.45 -13.05 -14.50
C GLU A 532 6.38 -12.39 -15.37
N LEU A 533 5.11 -12.44 -14.93
CA LEU A 533 4.04 -11.57 -15.43
C LEU A 533 4.00 -10.34 -14.51
N ASN A 534 4.36 -9.16 -15.03
CA ASN A 534 4.65 -7.97 -14.23
C ASN A 534 3.70 -6.80 -14.49
N LEU A 535 3.26 -6.16 -13.41
CA LEU A 535 2.59 -4.86 -13.36
C LEU A 535 3.46 -3.91 -12.53
N LEU A 536 4.18 -3.02 -13.20
CA LEU A 536 4.93 -1.91 -12.59
C LEU A 536 4.03 -0.67 -12.61
N TYR A 537 3.73 -0.07 -11.46
CA TYR A 537 2.74 1.01 -11.36
C TYR A 537 3.17 2.24 -12.17
N ARG A 538 4.40 2.71 -11.98
CA ARG A 538 5.01 3.85 -12.69
C ARG A 538 5.07 3.67 -14.23
N ASP A 539 5.01 2.43 -14.72
CA ASP A 539 5.08 2.10 -16.15
C ASP A 539 3.65 2.00 -16.76
N LYS A 540 2.60 1.98 -15.91
CA LYS A 540 1.21 1.68 -16.29
C LYS A 540 0.21 2.80 -15.97
N TYR A 541 0.47 3.59 -14.94
CA TYR A 541 -0.36 4.70 -14.48
C TYR A 541 0.40 6.02 -14.62
N GLU A 542 -0.31 7.09 -15.00
CA GLU A 542 0.25 8.44 -15.13
C GLU A 542 -0.07 9.24 -13.86
N GLY A 543 0.96 9.76 -13.20
CA GLY A 543 0.86 10.49 -11.92
C GLY A 543 2.00 10.13 -10.97
N GLU A 544 2.07 10.82 -9.82
CA GLU A 544 2.86 10.40 -8.66
C GLU A 544 1.91 9.76 -7.64
N ASN A 545 2.26 8.60 -7.08
CA ASN A 545 1.42 7.94 -6.07
C ASN A 545 1.35 8.84 -4.81
N PRO A 546 0.18 8.99 -4.16
CA PRO A 546 0.05 9.84 -2.98
C PRO A 546 0.92 9.34 -1.83
N ASP A 547 1.38 10.25 -0.95
CA ASP A 547 1.95 9.81 0.31
C ASP A 547 0.84 9.19 1.19
N SER A 548 1.20 8.16 1.93
CA SER A 548 0.32 7.49 2.90
C SER A 548 -0.39 8.42 3.89
N TYR A 549 0.20 9.58 4.23
CA TYR A 549 -0.47 10.59 5.06
C TYR A 549 -1.54 11.39 4.29
N GLU A 550 -1.46 11.52 2.97
CA GLU A 550 -2.48 12.17 2.14
C GLU A 550 -3.76 11.32 2.12
N ARG A 551 -3.63 10.02 1.85
CA ARG A 551 -4.74 9.05 1.89
C ARG A 551 -5.41 9.05 3.26
N LEU A 552 -4.65 8.81 4.33
CA LEU A 552 -5.20 8.72 5.68
C LEU A 552 -5.83 10.04 6.16
N ILE A 553 -5.29 11.22 5.82
CA ILE A 553 -5.93 12.49 6.21
C ILE A 553 -7.26 12.70 5.45
N LEU A 554 -7.34 12.30 4.18
CA LEU A 554 -8.59 12.32 3.41
C LEU A 554 -9.64 11.38 4.02
N ASP A 555 -9.25 10.16 4.37
CA ASP A 555 -10.14 9.18 5.01
C ASP A 555 -10.71 9.71 6.35
N VAL A 556 -9.93 10.47 7.11
CA VAL A 556 -10.41 11.15 8.35
C VAL A 556 -11.35 12.32 8.05
N ILE A 557 -11.29 12.93 6.86
CA ILE A 557 -12.22 14.00 6.43
C ILE A 557 -13.57 13.41 6.00
N ASP A 558 -13.57 12.32 5.24
CA ASP A 558 -14.80 11.60 4.87
C ASP A 558 -15.39 10.90 6.12
N GLY A 559 -14.54 10.26 6.91
CA GLY A 559 -14.90 9.49 8.11
C GLY A 559 -14.78 7.99 7.93
N ASP A 560 -14.08 7.53 6.90
CA ASP A 560 -13.79 6.14 6.70
C ASP A 560 -12.69 5.69 7.67
N ALA A 561 -12.98 4.61 8.40
CA ALA A 561 -12.11 4.08 9.45
C ALA A 561 -11.45 2.74 9.05
N HIS A 562 -11.61 2.23 7.81
CA HIS A 562 -11.15 0.89 7.44
C HIS A 562 -9.63 0.69 7.52
N LEU A 563 -8.84 1.75 7.26
CA LEU A 563 -7.37 1.77 7.37
C LEU A 563 -6.84 2.16 8.77
N PHE A 564 -7.70 2.32 9.78
CA PHE A 564 -7.31 2.78 11.12
C PHE A 564 -7.45 1.68 12.16
N LEU A 565 -6.52 1.66 13.13
CA LEU A 565 -6.50 0.60 14.15
C LEU A 565 -7.65 0.81 15.14
N ARG A 566 -8.52 -0.20 15.25
CA ARG A 566 -9.58 -0.23 16.28
C ARG A 566 -9.01 -0.64 17.64
N GLY A 567 -9.64 -0.21 18.73
CA GLY A 567 -9.16 -0.47 20.10
C GLY A 567 -9.08 -1.96 20.46
N ASP A 568 -9.92 -2.80 19.86
CA ASP A 568 -9.89 -4.26 20.02
C ASP A 568 -8.89 -4.97 19.10
N GLU A 569 -8.64 -4.46 17.88
CA GLU A 569 -7.48 -4.89 17.06
C GLU A 569 -6.19 -4.68 17.85
N LEU A 570 -6.00 -3.46 18.34
CA LEU A 570 -4.82 -3.06 19.12
C LEU A 570 -4.64 -3.92 20.38
N ALA A 571 -5.72 -4.19 21.12
CA ALA A 571 -5.68 -5.06 22.30
C ALA A 571 -5.27 -6.49 21.95
N GLN A 572 -5.80 -7.08 20.88
CA GLN A 572 -5.45 -8.43 20.43
C GLN A 572 -4.01 -8.52 19.91
N THR A 573 -3.57 -7.52 19.16
CA THR A 573 -2.17 -7.36 18.74
C THR A 573 -1.20 -7.41 19.92
N TRP A 574 -1.51 -6.72 21.03
CA TRP A 574 -0.69 -6.80 22.25
C TRP A 574 -0.84 -8.12 23.01
N GLU A 575 -2.03 -8.72 23.06
CA GLU A 575 -2.24 -10.04 23.69
C GLU A 575 -1.38 -11.15 23.03
N ILE A 576 -1.10 -11.03 21.73
CA ILE A 576 -0.21 -11.93 20.99
C ILE A 576 1.26 -11.70 21.37
N LEU A 577 1.71 -10.44 21.45
CA LEU A 577 3.15 -10.11 21.54
C LEU A 577 3.69 -9.83 22.94
N THR A 578 2.87 -9.35 23.89
CA THR A 578 3.33 -9.00 25.24
C THR A 578 4.03 -10.17 25.97
N PRO A 579 3.53 -11.42 25.95
CA PRO A 579 4.22 -12.54 26.61
C PRO A 579 5.63 -12.81 26.05
N LEU A 580 5.82 -12.70 24.73
CA LEU A 580 7.13 -12.84 24.09
C LEU A 580 8.07 -11.68 24.46
N LEU A 581 7.55 -10.45 24.52
CA LEU A 581 8.34 -9.28 24.93
C LEU A 581 8.78 -9.38 26.41
N GLU A 582 7.90 -9.84 27.29
CA GLU A 582 8.20 -10.14 28.69
C GLU A 582 9.27 -11.25 28.81
N GLU A 583 9.18 -12.33 28.03
CA GLU A 583 10.17 -13.42 28.01
C GLU A 583 11.56 -12.88 27.60
N ILE A 584 11.64 -12.12 26.51
CA ILE A 584 12.88 -11.50 25.99
C ILE A 584 13.52 -10.56 27.04
N GLU A 585 12.72 -9.74 27.71
CA GLU A 585 13.20 -8.75 28.68
C GLU A 585 13.59 -9.36 30.04
N ASN A 586 12.89 -10.41 30.48
CA ASN A 586 13.20 -11.14 31.72
C ASN A 586 14.44 -12.03 31.57
N GLU A 587 14.54 -12.83 30.51
CA GLU A 587 15.73 -13.65 30.23
C GLU A 587 16.93 -12.81 29.77
N LYS A 588 16.67 -11.56 29.33
CA LYS A 588 17.65 -10.62 28.76
C LYS A 588 18.38 -11.26 27.58
N VAL A 589 17.63 -11.85 26.66
CA VAL A 589 18.15 -12.57 25.49
C VAL A 589 19.20 -11.72 24.77
N ALA A 590 20.36 -12.31 24.44
CA ALA A 590 21.38 -11.65 23.64
C ALA A 590 21.07 -11.79 22.15
N PRO A 591 20.81 -10.71 21.40
CA PRO A 591 20.49 -10.77 19.97
C PRO A 591 21.71 -11.16 19.11
N GLU A 592 21.48 -11.85 17.99
CA GLU A 592 22.57 -12.29 17.10
C GLU A 592 23.18 -11.11 16.30
N LEU A 593 24.51 -11.00 16.32
CA LEU A 593 25.23 -9.84 15.77
C LEU A 593 25.48 -9.93 14.25
N TYR A 594 24.58 -9.33 13.46
CA TYR A 594 24.73 -9.20 12.00
C TYR A 594 25.46 -7.92 11.60
N THR A 595 26.21 -7.95 10.49
CA THR A 595 26.94 -6.77 9.98
C THR A 595 25.98 -5.76 9.35
N TYR A 596 26.13 -4.47 9.64
CA TYR A 596 25.40 -3.40 8.95
C TYR A 596 25.60 -3.50 7.42
N GLY A 597 24.51 -3.41 6.66
CA GLY A 597 24.49 -3.62 5.20
C GLY A 597 24.41 -5.11 4.81
N GLY A 598 24.30 -6.03 5.77
CA GLY A 598 24.11 -7.46 5.54
C GLY A 598 22.65 -7.84 5.30
N ARG A 599 22.40 -9.13 5.05
CA ARG A 599 21.05 -9.69 4.84
C ARG A 599 20.28 -10.02 6.14
N GLY A 600 20.91 -9.88 7.30
CA GLY A 600 20.40 -10.29 8.63
C GLY A 600 21.27 -11.37 9.31
N PRO A 601 20.88 -11.82 10.52
CA PRO A 601 21.55 -12.89 11.28
C PRO A 601 21.43 -14.27 10.62
N ILE A 602 22.32 -15.19 10.99
CA ILE A 602 22.39 -16.56 10.45
C ILE A 602 21.20 -17.40 10.94
N GLY A 603 20.76 -17.22 12.18
CA GLY A 603 19.61 -17.92 12.74
C GLY A 603 18.32 -17.74 11.92
N ALA A 604 18.15 -16.60 11.23
CA ALA A 604 16.97 -16.36 10.39
C ALA A 604 16.86 -17.37 9.24
N TYR A 605 17.98 -17.77 8.61
CA TYR A 605 17.97 -18.80 7.56
C TYR A 605 17.69 -20.19 8.12
N TYR A 606 18.20 -20.49 9.32
CA TYR A 606 17.91 -21.74 10.00
C TYR A 606 16.42 -21.86 10.34
N LEU A 607 15.81 -20.79 10.85
CA LEU A 607 14.37 -20.68 11.11
C LEU A 607 13.53 -20.92 9.83
N GLY A 608 13.92 -20.34 8.70
CA GLY A 608 13.27 -20.64 7.40
C GLY A 608 13.44 -22.10 6.97
N ALA A 609 14.67 -22.63 7.10
CA ALA A 609 15.02 -23.99 6.70
C ALA A 609 14.28 -25.07 7.51
N GLN A 610 14.04 -24.85 8.81
CA GLN A 610 13.22 -25.75 9.66
C GLN A 610 11.82 -26.00 9.07
N HIS A 611 11.26 -25.01 8.36
CA HIS A 611 9.94 -25.08 7.73
C HIS A 611 10.00 -25.41 6.23
N ASN A 612 11.17 -25.78 5.70
CA ASN A 612 11.44 -26.02 4.28
C ASN A 612 11.10 -24.79 3.40
N VAL A 613 11.40 -23.59 3.90
CA VAL A 613 11.22 -22.32 3.21
C VAL A 613 12.55 -21.60 3.05
N LYS A 614 12.87 -21.18 1.82
CA LYS A 614 13.98 -20.28 1.52
C LYS A 614 13.47 -18.84 1.53
N TRP A 615 14.23 -17.93 2.17
CA TRP A 615 13.91 -16.50 2.12
C TRP A 615 14.18 -15.93 0.73
N ALA A 616 13.32 -15.04 0.27
CA ALA A 616 13.40 -14.48 -1.08
C ALA A 616 14.57 -13.51 -1.33
N ASP A 617 15.37 -13.19 -0.32
CA ASP A 617 16.58 -12.36 -0.44
C ASP A 617 17.81 -13.13 -0.95
N ASP A 618 17.74 -14.47 -1.04
CA ASP A 618 18.91 -15.35 -1.13
C ASP A 618 19.49 -15.66 -2.52
#